data_AF-A0A526YDE2-F1
#
_entry.id   AF-A0A526YDE2-F1
#
_cell.length_a   1.000
_cell.length_b   1.000
_cell.length_c   1.000
_cell.angle_alpha   90.00
_cell.angle_beta   90.00
_cell.angle_gamma   90.00
#
_symmetry.space_group_name_H-M   'P 1'
#
loop_
_entity.id
_entity.type
_entity.pdbx_description
1 polymer ?
#
loop_
_entity_poly.entity_id
_entity_poly.type
_entity_poly.pdbx_seq_one_letter_code
_entity_poly.pdbx_strand_id
1 'polypeptide(L)'
;RDLVLPDWKSLALDVPRPGGAKAEATRVLGGYLRDIISLNAQAGNFRLMGPDETSSNRLDEVFEVTDRVWMQRIEPYDVKLSRDGRVMEVLSEHLCQGWLEGYLLTGRHGLFSCYEAFIHIVDSMVNQHAKWLKTS
;
A
#
# COMPACT_ATOMS: atom_id res chain seq x y z
N ARG A 1 6.17 -11.37 12.78
CA ARG A 1 4.80 -11.59 13.29
C ARG A 1 3.86 -11.55 12.10
N ASP A 2 3.05 -12.57 11.93
CA ASP A 2 2.12 -12.68 10.81
C ASP A 2 1.07 -11.56 10.87
N LEU A 3 0.54 -11.19 9.72
CA LEU A 3 -0.58 -10.25 9.65
C LEU A 3 -1.84 -10.92 10.17
N VAL A 4 -2.62 -10.16 10.94
CA VAL A 4 -4.04 -10.47 11.14
C VAL A 4 -4.78 -10.02 9.89
N LEU A 5 -5.33 -10.96 9.14
CA LEU A 5 -6.02 -10.69 7.88
C LEU A 5 -7.54 -10.64 8.09
N PRO A 6 -8.27 -9.74 7.42
CA PRO A 6 -9.72 -9.76 7.43
C PRO A 6 -10.25 -10.96 6.63
N ASP A 7 -11.50 -11.36 6.89
CA ASP A 7 -12.17 -12.35 6.04
C ASP A 7 -12.45 -11.74 4.66
N TRP A 8 -11.67 -12.12 3.66
CA TRP A 8 -11.77 -11.62 2.29
C TRP A 8 -13.14 -11.87 1.65
N LYS A 9 -13.91 -12.86 2.14
CA LYS A 9 -15.26 -13.14 1.64
C LYS A 9 -16.24 -12.00 1.94
N SER A 10 -15.99 -11.24 3.01
CA SER A 10 -16.80 -10.07 3.35
C SER A 10 -16.68 -8.94 2.32
N LEU A 11 -15.62 -8.96 1.51
CA LEU A 11 -15.35 -7.99 0.44
C LEU A 11 -15.72 -8.53 -0.95
N ALA A 12 -16.35 -9.70 -1.02
CA ALA A 12 -16.71 -10.32 -2.29
C ALA A 12 -17.72 -9.45 -3.04
N LEU A 13 -17.47 -9.27 -4.34
CA LEU A 13 -18.41 -8.62 -5.24
C LEU A 13 -19.53 -9.59 -5.61
N ASP A 14 -20.76 -9.09 -5.68
CA ASP A 14 -21.87 -9.84 -6.26
C ASP A 14 -21.70 -9.92 -7.78
N VAL A 15 -21.48 -11.12 -8.30
CA VAL A 15 -21.28 -11.41 -9.72
C VAL A 15 -22.30 -12.46 -10.15
N PRO A 16 -23.55 -12.06 -10.42
CA PRO A 16 -24.62 -13.02 -10.71
C PRO A 16 -24.43 -13.77 -12.04
N ARG A 17 -23.59 -13.23 -12.95
CA ARG A 17 -23.19 -13.88 -14.20
C ARG A 17 -21.82 -13.38 -14.68
N PRO A 18 -21.06 -14.18 -15.46
CA PRO A 18 -19.81 -13.74 -16.06
C PRO A 18 -19.96 -12.44 -16.86
N GLY A 19 -19.07 -11.47 -16.60
CA GLY A 19 -19.12 -10.13 -17.23
C GLY A 19 -20.34 -9.27 -16.85
N GLY A 20 -21.13 -9.68 -15.85
CA GLY A 20 -22.38 -9.03 -15.48
C GLY A 20 -22.25 -7.86 -14.49
N ALA A 21 -21.13 -7.78 -13.77
CA ALA A 21 -20.88 -6.75 -12.77
C ALA A 21 -19.86 -5.72 -13.28
N LYS A 22 -20.09 -4.44 -12.99
CA LYS A 22 -19.11 -3.36 -13.16
C LYS A 22 -18.61 -2.97 -11.79
N ALA A 23 -17.31 -3.07 -11.57
CA ALA A 23 -16.67 -2.72 -10.29
C ALA A 23 -15.23 -2.25 -10.53
N GLU A 24 -14.67 -1.54 -9.54
CA GLU A 24 -13.27 -1.14 -9.51
C GLU A 24 -12.49 -2.13 -8.62
N ALA A 25 -11.72 -3.04 -9.23
CA ALA A 25 -11.01 -4.10 -8.50
C ALA A 25 -10.05 -3.54 -7.44
N THR A 26 -9.35 -2.45 -7.75
CA THR A 26 -8.42 -1.81 -6.80
C THR A 26 -9.15 -1.12 -5.64
N ARG A 27 -10.39 -0.66 -5.82
CA ARG A 27 -11.19 -0.14 -4.70
C ARG A 27 -11.50 -1.22 -3.67
N VAL A 28 -11.83 -2.44 -4.13
CA VAL A 28 -12.01 -3.61 -3.24
C VAL A 28 -10.71 -3.94 -2.50
N LEU A 29 -9.56 -3.86 -3.19
CA LEU A 29 -8.26 -4.00 -2.54
C LEU A 29 -8.02 -2.88 -1.52
N GLY A 30 -8.41 -1.63 -1.80
CA GLY A 30 -8.34 -0.51 -0.87
C GLY A 30 -9.04 -0.81 0.46
N GLY A 31 -10.27 -1.36 0.41
CA GLY A 31 -11.01 -1.80 1.59
C GLY A 31 -10.31 -2.93 2.35
N TYR A 32 -9.76 -3.91 1.63
CA TYR A 32 -8.96 -4.98 2.26
C TYR A 32 -7.71 -4.43 2.98
N LEU A 33 -7.02 -3.47 2.36
CA LEU A 33 -5.83 -2.84 2.94
C LEU A 33 -6.17 -1.97 4.16
N ARG A 34 -7.29 -1.24 4.13
CA ARG A 34 -7.83 -0.51 5.29
C ARG A 34 -8.02 -1.47 6.48
N ASP A 35 -8.64 -2.61 6.23
CA ASP A 35 -8.93 -3.58 7.28
C ASP A 35 -7.64 -4.25 7.80
N ILE A 36 -6.66 -4.54 6.94
CA ILE A 36 -5.32 -4.98 7.36
C ILE A 36 -4.67 -3.94 8.28
N ILE A 37 -4.68 -2.65 7.90
CA ILE A 37 -4.08 -1.58 8.71
C ILE A 37 -4.76 -1.53 10.09
N SER A 38 -6.08 -1.63 10.11
CA SER A 38 -6.89 -1.59 11.34
C SER A 38 -6.60 -2.77 12.26
N LEU A 39 -6.66 -3.99 11.73
CA LEU A 39 -6.43 -5.22 12.51
C LEU A 39 -5.01 -5.34 13.05
N ASN A 40 -4.05 -4.66 12.42
CA ASN A 40 -2.65 -4.66 12.79
C ASN A 40 -2.18 -3.34 13.42
N ALA A 41 -3.10 -2.46 13.83
CA ALA A 41 -2.77 -1.14 14.37
C ALA A 41 -1.86 -1.22 15.60
N GLN A 42 -2.14 -2.14 16.53
CA GLN A 42 -1.31 -2.36 17.73
C GLN A 42 0.10 -2.88 17.36
N ALA A 43 0.21 -3.75 16.37
CA ALA A 43 1.49 -4.31 15.95
C ALA A 43 2.30 -3.32 15.10
N GLY A 44 1.63 -2.39 14.41
CA GLY A 44 2.28 -1.38 13.59
C GLY A 44 3.20 -1.98 12.52
N ASN A 45 2.86 -3.14 11.96
CA ASN A 45 3.70 -3.96 11.10
C ASN A 45 3.27 -3.99 9.61
N PHE A 46 2.33 -3.14 9.20
CA PHE A 46 1.95 -2.96 7.78
C PHE A 46 2.16 -1.52 7.29
N ARG A 47 2.74 -1.31 6.11
CA ARG A 47 2.79 0.01 5.42
C ARG A 47 2.37 -0.10 3.96
N LEU A 48 1.74 0.97 3.47
CA LEU A 48 1.47 1.18 2.05
C LEU A 48 2.44 2.24 1.52
N MET A 49 3.05 1.99 0.37
CA MET A 49 3.95 2.92 -0.32
C MET A 49 3.39 3.24 -1.70
N GLY A 50 3.48 4.50 -2.13
CA GLY A 50 3.05 4.92 -3.47
C GLY A 50 3.73 6.21 -3.91
N PRO A 51 4.04 6.38 -5.20
CA PRO A 51 4.81 7.52 -5.68
C PRO A 51 3.91 8.75 -5.93
N ASP A 52 3.12 9.15 -4.92
CA ASP A 52 2.04 10.15 -5.02
C ASP A 52 0.84 9.68 -5.86
N GLU A 53 0.50 8.38 -5.75
CA GLU A 53 -0.50 7.73 -6.61
C GLU A 53 -1.50 6.85 -5.83
N THR A 54 -1.44 6.81 -4.49
CA THR A 54 -2.32 5.93 -3.68
C THR A 54 -3.79 6.16 -3.99
N SER A 55 -4.22 7.43 -4.02
CA SER A 55 -5.61 7.78 -4.33
C SER A 55 -5.94 7.59 -5.81
N SER A 56 -5.01 7.88 -6.72
CA SER A 56 -5.21 7.70 -8.16
C SER A 56 -5.39 6.23 -8.53
N ASN A 57 -4.70 5.32 -7.83
CA ASN A 57 -4.84 3.87 -7.96
C ASN A 57 -6.06 3.29 -7.22
N ARG A 58 -6.96 4.15 -6.69
CA ARG A 58 -8.18 3.78 -5.95
C ARG A 58 -7.93 3.03 -4.63
N LEU A 59 -6.80 3.29 -3.97
CA LEU A 59 -6.48 2.72 -2.66
C LEU A 59 -6.79 3.71 -1.51
N ASP A 60 -7.61 4.73 -1.77
CA ASP A 60 -7.91 5.84 -0.85
C ASP A 60 -8.68 5.43 0.42
N GLU A 61 -9.36 4.28 0.44
CA GLU A 61 -10.07 3.79 1.63
C GLU A 61 -9.16 3.58 2.85
N VAL A 62 -7.85 3.38 2.65
CA VAL A 62 -6.89 3.30 3.77
C VAL A 62 -6.88 4.59 4.61
N PHE A 63 -7.24 5.74 4.02
CA PHE A 63 -7.28 7.02 4.71
C PHE A 63 -8.46 7.17 5.68
N GLU A 64 -9.37 6.19 5.74
CA GLU A 64 -10.40 6.12 6.78
C GLU A 64 -9.80 5.79 8.16
N VAL A 65 -8.67 5.07 8.17
CA VAL A 65 -8.07 4.51 9.40
C VAL A 65 -6.62 4.95 9.61
N THR A 66 -6.04 5.67 8.66
CA THR A 66 -4.69 6.22 8.76
C THR A 66 -4.53 7.47 7.89
N ASP A 67 -3.31 8.01 7.88
CA ASP A 67 -2.90 9.18 7.10
C ASP A 67 -1.60 8.87 6.34
N ARG A 68 -1.20 9.81 5.48
CA ARG A 68 0.15 9.85 4.91
C ARG A 68 1.14 10.32 5.96
N VAL A 69 2.28 9.64 6.04
CA VAL A 69 3.41 10.08 6.85
C VAL A 69 3.97 11.35 6.23
N TRP A 70 3.99 12.42 7.02
CA TRP A 70 4.60 13.69 6.63
C TRP A 70 5.48 14.18 7.76
N MET A 71 6.66 14.74 7.46
CA MET A 71 7.60 15.26 8.47
C MET A 71 7.82 16.78 8.39
N GLN A 72 7.36 17.45 7.34
CA GLN A 72 7.43 18.92 7.24
C GLN A 72 6.23 19.57 7.94
N ARG A 73 6.14 20.90 7.90
CA ARG A 73 4.96 21.60 8.45
C ARG A 73 3.68 21.07 7.77
N ILE A 74 2.63 20.88 8.56
CA ILE A 74 1.28 20.58 8.09
C ILE A 74 0.52 21.90 8.16
N GLU A 75 0.00 22.34 7.02
CA GLU A 75 -0.75 23.58 6.86
C GLU A 75 -2.26 23.30 6.92
N PRO A 76 -3.12 24.29 7.20
CA PRO A 76 -4.56 24.07 7.39
C PRO A 76 -5.31 23.50 6.18
N TYR A 77 -4.71 23.58 4.98
CA TYR A 77 -5.28 23.06 3.73
C TYR A 77 -4.78 21.65 3.39
N ASP A 78 -3.83 21.10 4.15
CA ASP A 78 -3.32 19.75 3.90
C ASP A 78 -4.33 18.70 4.35
N VAL A 79 -4.45 17.63 3.57
CA VAL A 79 -5.47 16.59 3.76
C VAL A 79 -4.80 15.25 4.05
N LYS A 80 -5.21 14.61 5.14
CA LYS A 80 -4.78 13.27 5.53
C LYS A 80 -3.25 13.14 5.65
N LEU A 81 -2.62 14.11 6.31
CA LEU A 81 -1.20 14.09 6.68
C LEU A 81 -1.07 13.96 8.20
N SER A 82 -0.15 13.10 8.65
CA SER A 82 0.17 12.94 10.08
C SER A 82 1.63 12.50 10.27
N ARG A 83 2.17 12.70 11.48
CA ARG A 83 3.48 12.15 11.86
C ARG A 83 3.45 10.62 11.99
N ASP A 84 2.30 10.06 12.35
CA ASP A 84 2.15 8.65 12.72
C ASP A 84 1.41 7.82 11.65
N GLY A 85 1.29 8.35 10.43
CA GLY A 85 0.63 7.69 9.31
C GLY A 85 1.20 6.32 8.93
N ARG A 86 0.42 5.54 8.18
CA ARG A 86 0.81 4.21 7.66
C ARG A 86 0.98 4.17 6.15
N VAL A 87 0.57 5.22 5.45
CA VAL A 87 0.85 5.41 4.01
C VAL A 87 2.11 6.26 3.87
N MET A 88 3.06 5.88 3.03
CA MET A 88 4.25 6.65 2.71
C MET A 88 4.22 7.06 1.24
N GLU A 89 4.21 8.36 0.98
CA GLU A 89 4.20 8.87 -0.39
C GLU A 89 5.30 9.91 -0.60
N VAL A 90 5.93 9.80 -1.76
CA VAL A 90 6.88 10.76 -2.33
C VAL A 90 6.95 10.44 -3.81
N LEU A 91 7.04 11.43 -4.69
CA LEU A 91 7.12 11.23 -6.13
C LEU A 91 8.49 10.66 -6.55
N SER A 92 8.73 9.38 -6.19
CA SER A 92 9.93 8.61 -6.47
C SER A 92 9.65 7.12 -6.24
N GLU A 93 9.65 6.36 -7.32
CA GLU A 93 9.50 4.91 -7.32
C GLU A 93 10.70 4.25 -6.61
N HIS A 94 11.90 4.79 -6.79
CA HIS A 94 13.11 4.32 -6.11
C HIS A 94 12.99 4.36 -4.59
N LEU A 95 12.48 5.48 -4.04
CA LEU A 95 12.27 5.59 -2.59
C LEU A 95 11.17 4.62 -2.12
N CYS A 96 10.05 4.54 -2.84
CA CYS A 96 8.95 3.64 -2.48
C CYS A 96 9.39 2.16 -2.47
N GLN A 97 10.10 1.72 -3.51
CA GLN A 97 10.63 0.37 -3.62
C GLN A 97 11.68 0.10 -2.55
N GLY A 98 12.67 0.99 -2.39
CA GLY A 98 13.74 0.81 -1.39
C GLY A 98 13.21 0.80 0.05
N TRP A 99 12.23 1.65 0.35
CA TRP A 99 11.55 1.63 1.64
C TRP A 99 10.80 0.32 1.87
N LEU A 100 10.06 -0.19 0.88
CA LEU A 100 9.38 -1.47 1.01
C LEU A 100 10.37 -2.61 1.23
N GLU A 101 11.43 -2.71 0.42
CA GLU A 101 12.44 -3.77 0.59
C GLU A 101 13.07 -3.76 1.99
N GLY A 102 13.52 -2.60 2.48
CA GLY A 102 14.06 -2.49 3.83
C GLY A 102 13.04 -2.80 4.93
N TYR A 103 11.77 -2.45 4.72
CA TYR A 103 10.67 -2.76 5.62
C TYR A 103 10.40 -4.27 5.72
N LEU A 104 10.46 -4.97 4.59
CA LEU A 104 10.27 -6.42 4.52
C LEU A 104 11.46 -7.18 5.13
N LEU A 105 12.70 -6.77 4.80
CA LEU A 105 13.93 -7.38 5.33
C LEU A 105 14.05 -7.28 6.85
N THR A 106 13.33 -6.35 7.48
CA THR A 106 13.24 -6.20 8.94
C THR A 106 12.02 -6.91 9.56
N GLY A 107 11.40 -7.84 8.83
CA GLY A 107 10.39 -8.78 9.35
C GLY A 107 8.96 -8.23 9.42
N ARG A 108 8.65 -7.19 8.64
CA ARG A 108 7.32 -6.56 8.56
C ARG A 108 6.73 -6.70 7.15
N HIS A 109 5.57 -6.09 6.91
CA HIS A 109 4.74 -6.31 5.73
C HIS A 109 4.37 -5.01 5.01
N GLY A 110 4.17 -5.05 3.70
CA GLY A 110 3.69 -3.87 2.99
C GLY A 110 3.31 -4.13 1.56
N LEU A 111 2.86 -3.07 0.90
CA LEU A 111 2.52 -3.06 -0.51
C LEU A 111 3.05 -1.77 -1.15
N PHE A 112 3.54 -1.88 -2.38
CA PHE A 112 3.92 -0.76 -3.23
C PHE A 112 3.00 -0.76 -4.46
N SER A 113 2.28 0.35 -4.67
CA SER A 113 1.48 0.59 -5.88
C SER A 113 2.13 1.65 -6.74
N CYS A 114 2.12 1.46 -8.06
CA CYS A 114 2.68 2.38 -9.04
C CYS A 114 1.90 2.23 -10.36
N TYR A 115 1.84 3.30 -11.16
CA TYR A 115 1.38 3.20 -12.53
C TYR A 115 2.23 2.24 -13.34
N GLU A 116 1.57 1.46 -14.19
CA GLU A 116 2.19 0.39 -14.97
C GLU A 116 3.35 0.90 -15.84
N ALA A 117 3.20 2.06 -16.49
CA ALA A 117 4.24 2.63 -17.33
C ALA A 117 5.51 3.03 -16.55
N PHE A 118 5.39 3.32 -15.26
CA PHE A 118 6.47 3.84 -14.43
C PHE A 118 7.13 2.77 -13.55
N ILE A 119 6.54 1.57 -13.42
CA ILE A 119 7.16 0.48 -12.67
C ILE A 119 8.55 0.11 -13.19
N HIS A 120 8.81 0.34 -14.49
CA HIS A 120 10.11 0.14 -15.13
C HIS A 120 11.24 0.96 -14.52
N ILE A 121 10.94 2.07 -13.84
CA ILE A 121 11.94 2.89 -13.13
C ILE A 121 12.68 2.05 -12.08
N VAL A 122 12.03 1.05 -11.48
CA VAL A 122 12.61 0.20 -10.44
C VAL A 122 12.96 -1.21 -10.91
N ASP A 123 12.93 -1.50 -12.21
CA ASP A 123 13.26 -2.84 -12.77
C ASP A 123 14.60 -3.37 -12.24
N SER A 124 15.61 -2.49 -12.15
CA SER A 124 16.91 -2.87 -11.63
C SER A 124 16.88 -3.26 -10.16
N MET A 125 16.10 -2.55 -9.33
CA MET A 125 15.93 -2.84 -7.90
C MET A 125 15.19 -4.17 -7.70
N VAL A 126 14.09 -4.38 -8.43
CA VAL A 126 13.34 -5.65 -8.43
C VAL A 126 14.26 -6.82 -8.80
N ASN A 127 15.10 -6.66 -9.82
CA ASN A 127 16.08 -7.66 -10.20
C ASN A 127 17.13 -7.94 -9.10
N GLN A 128 17.61 -6.90 -8.40
CA GLN A 128 18.54 -7.10 -7.29
C GLN A 128 17.87 -7.81 -6.11
N HIS A 129 16.65 -7.41 -5.76
CA HIS A 129 15.89 -8.06 -4.68
C HIS A 129 15.56 -9.53 -5.01
N ALA A 130 15.18 -9.82 -6.27
CA ALA A 130 14.95 -11.18 -6.72
C ALA A 130 16.22 -12.05 -6.64
N LYS A 131 17.39 -11.49 -7.00
CA LYS A 131 18.68 -12.17 -6.84
C LYS A 131 18.99 -12.43 -5.37
N TRP A 132 18.78 -11.45 -4.49
CA TRP A 132 18.94 -11.61 -3.05
C TRP A 132 18.10 -12.76 -2.50
N LEU A 133 16.80 -12.79 -2.83
CA LEU A 133 15.89 -13.87 -2.40
C LEU A 133 16.31 -15.24 -2.93
N LYS A 134 16.89 -15.32 -4.12
CA LYS A 134 17.38 -16.58 -4.70
C LYS A 134 18.62 -17.13 -3.98
N THR A 135 19.48 -16.26 -3.47
CA THR A 135 20.76 -16.66 -2.86
C THR A 135 20.73 -16.72 -1.34
N SER A 136 19.66 -16.26 -0.71
CA SER A 136 19.47 -16.27 0.74
C SER A 136 18.84 -17.56 1.25
#